data_AF-A0A7C7S5N7-F1
#
_entry.id   AF-A0A7C7S5N7-F1
#
_cell.length_a   1.000
_cell.length_b   1.000
_cell.length_c   1.000
_cell.angle_alpha   90.00
_cell.angle_beta   90.00
_cell.angle_gamma   90.00
#
_symmetry.space_group_name_H-M   'P 1'
#
loop_
_entity.id
_entity.type
_entity.pdbx_description
1 polymer ?
#
loop_
_entity_poly.entity_id
_entity_poly.type
_entity_poly.pdbx_seq_one_letter_code
_entity_poly.pdbx_strand_id
1 'polypeptide(L)' 'MLGAVLMVILLVIVMPVGILVGGAVVASLLGGLLKSDVDSSHEGSELLEVSEANPYNGPA' A
#
# COMPACT_ATOMS: atom_id res chain seq x y z
N MET A 1 14.31 28.63 -22.86
CA MET A 1 13.75 28.61 -21.49
C MET A 1 12.76 27.47 -21.25
N LEU A 2 11.80 27.20 -22.16
CA LEU A 2 10.77 26.17 -21.97
C LEU A 2 11.33 24.77 -21.63
N GLY A 3 12.34 24.30 -22.37
CA GLY A 3 12.93 22.97 -22.13
C GLY A 3 13.52 22.81 -20.73
N ALA A 4 14.14 23.85 -20.18
CA ALA A 4 14.69 23.83 -18.82
C ALA A 4 13.57 23.74 -17.77
N VAL A 5 12.48 24.48 -17.97
CA VAL A 5 11.31 24.44 -17.08
C VAL A 5 10.67 23.05 -17.06
N LEU A 6 10.49 22.43 -18.23
CA LEU A 6 9.97 21.06 -18.34
C LEU A 6 10.86 20.05 -17.63
N MET A 7 12.18 20.17 -17.80
CA MET A 7 13.13 19.28 -17.13
C MET A 7 13.02 19.37 -15.60
N VAL A 8 12.93 20.58 -15.06
CA VAL A 8 12.78 20.79 -13.61
C VAL A 8 11.48 20.16 -13.10
N ILE A 9 10.37 20.36 -13.79
CA ILE A 9 9.08 19.77 -13.41
C ILE A 9 9.16 18.24 -13.40
N LEU A 10 9.74 17.64 -14.44
CA LEU A 10 9.88 16.18 -14.54
C LEU A 10 10.73 15.61 -13.40
N LEU A 11 11.89 16.22 -13.14
CA LEU A 11 12.84 15.70 -12.16
C LEU A 11 12.40 15.95 -10.71
N VAL A 12 11.81 17.09 -10.41
CA VAL A 12 11.54 17.52 -9.02
C VAL A 12 10.13 17.20 -8.57
N ILE A 13 9.17 17.12 -9.50
CA ILE A 13 7.75 16.89 -9.14
C ILE A 13 7.30 15.52 -9.64
N VAL A 14 7.42 15.27 -10.94
CA VAL A 14 6.86 14.05 -11.53
C VAL A 14 7.58 12.81 -11.03
N MET A 15 8.91 12.81 -10.99
CA MET A 15 9.69 11.66 -10.53
C MET A 15 9.42 11.34 -9.04
N PRO A 16 9.48 12.28 -8.07
CA PRO A 16 9.21 11.95 -6.68
C PRO A 16 7.77 11.48 -6.45
N VAL A 17 6.78 12.18 -7.02
CA VAL A 17 5.37 11.76 -6.91
C VAL A 17 5.14 10.40 -7.55
N GLY A 18 5.73 10.18 -8.73
CA GLY A 18 5.64 8.92 -9.46
C GLY A 18 6.26 7.75 -8.69
N ILE A 19 7.40 7.96 -8.02
CA ILE A 19 8.04 6.94 -7.19
C ILE A 19 7.17 6.62 -5.96
N LEU A 20 6.63 7.64 -5.29
CA LEU A 20 5.79 7.45 -4.11
C LEU A 20 4.50 6.71 -4.45
N VAL A 21 3.78 7.16 -5.49
CA VAL A 21 2.52 6.53 -5.93
C VAL A 21 2.80 5.16 -6.53
N GLY A 22 3.82 5.02 -7.36
CA GLY A 22 4.21 3.74 -7.95
C GLY A 22 4.57 2.69 -6.91
N GLY A 23 5.35 3.08 -5.89
CA GLY A 23 5.67 2.21 -4.76
C GLY A 23 4.43 1.80 -3.96
N ALA A 24 3.52 2.74 -3.69
CA ALA A 24 2.26 2.45 -3.01
C ALA A 24 1.37 1.48 -3.81
N VAL A 25 1.27 1.67 -5.12
CA VAL A 25 0.50 0.77 -6.00
C VAL A 25 1.07 -0.65 -5.93
N VAL A 26 2.38 -0.81 -6.13
CA VAL A 26 3.02 -2.13 -6.07
C VAL A 26 2.86 -2.77 -4.69
N ALA A 27 3.06 -2.01 -3.62
CA ALA A 27 2.89 -2.50 -2.26
C ALA A 27 1.45 -2.95 -1.98
N SER A 28 0.44 -2.19 -2.45
CA SER A 28 -0.97 -2.55 -2.27
C SER A 28 -1.36 -3.82 -3.01
N LEU A 29 -0.85 -4.00 -4.24
CA LEU A 29 -1.10 -5.21 -5.03
C LEU A 29 -0.46 -6.42 -4.35
N LEU A 30 0.82 -6.33 -3.99
CA LEU A 30 1.53 -7.43 -3.36
C LEU A 30 0.95 -7.78 -1.98
N GLY A 31 0.68 -6.76 -1.16
CA GLY A 31 0.06 -6.91 0.14
C GLY A 31 -1.34 -7.52 0.05
N GLY A 32 -2.15 -7.11 -0.92
CA GLY A 32 -3.50 -7.65 -1.14
C GLY A 32 -3.49 -9.11 -1.57
N LEU A 33 -2.61 -9.49 -2.51
CA LEU A 33 -2.46 -10.88 -2.94
C LEU A 33 -2.01 -11.78 -1.77
N LEU A 34 -1.02 -11.33 -1.00
CA LEU A 34 -0.51 -12.10 0.14
C LEU A 34 -1.53 -12.20 1.27
N LYS A 35 -2.27 -11.13 1.55
CA LYS A 35 -3.35 -11.11 2.55
C LYS A 35 -4.45 -12.11 2.19
N SER A 36 -4.90 -12.11 0.93
CA SER A 36 -5.91 -13.06 0.44
C SER A 36 -5.50 -14.52 0.61
N ASP A 37 -4.24 -14.83 0.34
CA ASP A 37 -3.70 -16.19 0.47
C ASP A 37 -3.66 -16.64 1.95
N VAL A 38 -3.12 -15.79 2.83
CA VAL A 38 -3.05 -16.06 4.27
C VAL A 38 -4.42 -16.19 4.91
N ASP A 39 -5.36 -15.32 4.55
CA ASP A 39 -6.72 -15.33 5.10
C ASP A 39 -7.44 -16.62 4.70
N SER A 40 -7.31 -17.06 3.44
CA SER A 40 -7.89 -18.34 2.99
C SER A 40 -7.29 -19.56 3.70
N SER A 41 -6.00 -19.51 4.02
CA SER A 41 -5.28 -20.59 4.70
C SER A 41 -5.64 -20.72 6.18
N HIS A 42 -6.18 -19.66 6.79
CA HIS A 42 -6.53 -19.59 8.21
C HIS A 42 -8.03 -19.32 8.42
N GLU A 43 -8.87 -19.65 7.43
CA GLU A 43 -10.32 -19.47 7.54
C GLU A 43 -10.87 -20.25 8.75
N GLY A 44 -11.65 -19.57 9.59
CA GLY A 44 -12.18 -20.12 10.84
C GLY A 44 -11.17 -20.26 11.98
N SER A 45 -9.95 -19.75 11.82
CA SER A 45 -8.92 -19.72 12.87
C SER A 45 -9.03 -18.48 13.74
N GLU A 46 -8.67 -18.63 15.02
CA GLU A 46 -8.43 -17.51 15.95
C GLU A 46 -7.39 -16.51 15.42
N LEU A 47 -6.46 -16.96 14.56
CA LEU A 47 -5.42 -16.10 13.99
C LEU A 47 -6.01 -15.08 13.01
N LEU A 48 -7.04 -15.48 12.24
CA LEU A 48 -7.74 -14.58 11.33
C LEU A 48 -8.50 -13.51 12.13
N GLU A 49 -9.25 -13.93 13.16
CA GLU A 49 -10.00 -13.04 14.05
C GLU A 49 -9.08 -12.00 14.71
N VAL A 50 -7.93 -12.43 15.25
CA VAL A 50 -6.95 -11.52 15.86
C VAL A 50 -6.34 -10.57 14.82
N SER A 51 -6.10 -11.04 13.59
CA SER A 51 -5.53 -10.20 12.53
C SER A 51 -6.47 -9.11 12.00
N GLU A 52 -7.79 -9.37 12.04
CA GLU A 52 -8.83 -8.44 11.60
C GLU A 52 -9.33 -7.55 12.74
N ALA A 53 -9.07 -7.91 13.99
CA ALA A 53 -9.46 -7.14 15.15
C ALA A 53 -8.80 -5.75 15.13
N ASN A 54 -9.63 -4.70 15.25
CA ASN A 54 -9.13 -3.34 15.43
C ASN A 54 -8.64 -3.16 16.88
N PRO A 55 -7.34 -2.92 17.12
CA PRO A 55 -6.79 -2.82 18.46
C PRO A 55 -7.29 -1.60 19.25
N TYR A 56 -7.98 -0.65 18.60
CA TYR A 56 -8.50 0.57 19.23
C TYR A 56 -10.00 0.52 19.55
N ASN A 57 -10.70 -0.56 19.22
CA ASN A 57 -12.15 -0.65 19.45
C ASN A 57 -12.54 -0.80 20.93
N GLY A 58 -11.58 -0.92 21.86
CA GLY A 58 -11.85 -1.12 23.29
C GLY A 58 -12.57 -2.45 23.58
N PRO A 59 -12.70 -2.84 24.86
CA PRO A 59 -13.48 -4.03 25.21
C PRO A 59 -14.96 -3.77 24.94
N ALA A 60 -15.64 -4.75 24.34
CA ALA A 60 -17.09 -4.78 24.17
C ALA A 60 -17.84 -4.84 25.50
#